data_AF-A0A1Y5F3P7-F1
#
_entry.id   AF-A0A1Y5F3P7-F1
#
_cell.length_a   1.000
_cell.length_b   1.000
_cell.length_c   1.000
_cell.angle_alpha   90.00
_cell.angle_beta   90.00
_cell.angle_gamma   90.00
#
_symmetry.space_group_name_H-M   'P 1'
#
loop_
_entity.id
_entity.type
_entity.pdbx_description
1 polymer ?
#
loop_
_entity_poly.entity_id
_entity_poly.type
_entity_poly.pdbx_seq_one_letter_code
_entity_poly.pdbx_strand_id
1 'polypeptide(L)'
;MKTLFFIIDKAMHGNVCAQEFFDIALMAAAFDQKVVLLFEADGVNALVKNQQPEALQLKNITPILNALEIYDIKEVLVEKE
;
A
#
# COMPACT_ATOMS: atom_id res chain seq x y z
N MET A 1 -17.45 -1.54 -14.63
CA MET A 1 -16.28 -1.05 -13.86
C MET A 1 -16.70 -0.91 -12.41
N LYS A 2 -16.06 -1.63 -11.49
CA LYS A 2 -16.31 -1.47 -10.05
C LYS A 2 -15.17 -0.65 -9.43
N THR A 3 -15.45 -0.04 -8.30
CA THR A 3 -14.40 0.55 -7.45
C THR A 3 -14.04 -0.47 -6.38
N LEU A 4 -12.76 -0.81 -6.29
CA LEU A 4 -12.21 -1.69 -5.28
C LEU A 4 -11.46 -0.85 -4.26
N PHE A 5 -11.88 -0.98 -3.01
CA PHE A 5 -11.35 -0.20 -1.90
C PHE A 5 -10.50 -1.11 -1.04
N PHE A 6 -9.24 -0.73 -0.86
CA PHE A 6 -8.22 -1.48 -0.15
C PHE A 6 -7.86 -0.70 1.11
N ILE A 7 -8.16 -1.29 2.26
CA ILE A 7 -7.91 -0.70 3.58
C ILE A 7 -6.65 -1.30 4.19
N ILE A 8 -5.73 -0.43 4.61
CA ILE A 8 -4.51 -0.77 5.32
C ILE A 8 -4.63 -0.15 6.72
N ASP A 9 -5.01 -0.97 7.70
CA ASP A 9 -5.26 -0.59 9.09
C ASP A 9 -4.16 -1.10 10.05
N LYS A 10 -3.15 -1.79 9.51
CA LYS A 10 -2.06 -2.43 10.28
C LYS A 10 -0.69 -2.05 9.75
N ALA A 11 0.31 -2.13 10.63
CA ALA A 11 1.71 -1.95 10.25
C ALA A 11 2.15 -2.94 9.15
N MET A 12 2.85 -2.43 8.15
CA MET A 12 3.19 -3.18 6.93
C MET A 12 4.58 -3.82 6.94
N HIS A 13 5.45 -3.45 7.88
CA HIS A 13 6.78 -4.06 8.00
C HIS A 13 6.71 -5.41 8.72
N GLY A 14 7.52 -6.37 8.26
CA GLY A 14 7.64 -7.68 8.90
C GLY A 14 6.43 -8.61 8.73
N ASN A 15 5.47 -8.25 7.87
CA ASN A 15 4.30 -9.07 7.57
C ASN A 15 4.24 -9.41 6.08
N VAL A 16 4.22 -10.70 5.74
CA VAL A 16 4.08 -11.17 4.34
C VAL A 16 2.76 -10.68 3.71
N CYS A 17 1.70 -10.53 4.51
CA CYS A 17 0.40 -10.06 4.06
C CYS A 17 0.45 -8.67 3.42
N ALA A 18 1.38 -7.82 3.84
CA ALA A 18 1.54 -6.47 3.28
C ALA A 18 1.88 -6.51 1.79
N GLN A 19 2.74 -7.44 1.39
CA GLN A 19 3.14 -7.59 0.00
C GLN A 19 2.01 -8.22 -0.84
N GLU A 20 1.41 -9.30 -0.33
CA GLU A 20 0.29 -9.97 -1.00
C GLU A 20 -0.88 -8.99 -1.22
N PHE A 21 -1.11 -8.09 -0.27
CA PHE A 21 -2.14 -7.06 -0.37
C PHE A 21 -1.89 -6.11 -1.55
N PHE A 22 -0.66 -5.62 -1.71
CA PHE A 22 -0.30 -4.81 -2.87
C PHE A 22 -0.37 -5.61 -4.16
N ASP A 23 0.04 -6.88 -4.18
CA ASP A 23 -0.06 -7.73 -5.38
C ASP A 23 -1.53 -7.85 -5.84
N ILE A 24 -2.50 -7.96 -4.92
CA ILE A 24 -3.93 -7.97 -5.25
C ILE A 24 -4.38 -6.61 -5.79
N ALA A 25 -3.96 -5.50 -5.16
CA ALA A 25 -4.30 -4.15 -5.62
C ALA A 25 -3.73 -3.84 -7.01
N LEU A 26 -2.49 -4.24 -7.27
CA LEU A 26 -1.82 -4.11 -8.57
C LEU A 26 -2.51 -4.97 -9.63
N MET A 27 -2.88 -6.21 -9.28
CA MET A 27 -3.65 -7.08 -10.18
C MET A 27 -5.00 -6.45 -10.52
N ALA A 28 -5.73 -5.93 -9.54
CA ALA A 28 -7.00 -5.24 -9.76
C ALA A 28 -6.86 -4.07 -10.75
N ALA A 29 -5.82 -3.25 -10.59
CA ALA A 29 -5.52 -2.15 -11.51
C ALA A 29 -5.20 -2.65 -12.93
N ALA A 30 -4.45 -3.75 -13.05
CA ALA A 30 -4.13 -4.38 -14.33
C ALA A 30 -5.37 -4.96 -15.06
N PHE A 31 -6.49 -5.19 -14.36
CA PHE A 31 -7.79 -5.57 -14.92
C PHE A 31 -8.74 -4.37 -15.10
N ASP A 32 -8.21 -3.16 -15.26
CA ASP A 32 -8.95 -1.91 -15.48
C ASP A 32 -10.01 -1.63 -14.39
N GLN A 33 -9.81 -2.11 -13.16
CA GLN A 33 -10.66 -1.73 -12.03
C GLN A 33 -10.18 -0.41 -11.43
N LYS A 34 -11.12 0.42 -10.98
CA LYS A 34 -10.79 1.61 -10.21
C LYS A 34 -10.33 1.18 -8.82
N VAL A 35 -9.07 1.44 -8.47
CA VAL A 35 -8.49 1.09 -7.17
C VAL A 35 -8.37 2.32 -6.29
N VAL A 36 -8.81 2.20 -5.04
CA VAL A 36 -8.62 3.21 -3.99
C VAL A 36 -7.90 2.55 -2.83
N LEU A 37 -6.81 3.17 -2.36
CA LEU A 37 -6.06 2.75 -1.18
C LEU A 37 -6.35 3.71 -0.03
N LEU A 38 -6.73 3.18 1.13
CA LEU A 38 -6.86 3.94 2.38
C LEU A 38 -5.84 3.42 3.38
N PHE A 39 -5.07 4.35 3.94
CA PHE A 39 -4.23 4.13 5.10
C PHE A 39 -4.93 4.72 6.32
N GLU A 40 -5.21 3.90 7.33
CA GLU A 40 -5.83 4.30 8.60
C GLU A 40 -5.15 3.59 9.79
N ALA A 41 -5.43 4.05 11.01
CA ALA A 41 -4.86 3.47 12.23
C ALA A 41 -3.33 3.27 12.14
N ASP A 42 -2.82 2.08 12.46
CA ASP A 42 -1.37 1.77 12.40
C ASP A 42 -0.83 1.71 10.97
N GLY A 43 -1.72 1.59 9.97
CA GLY A 43 -1.37 1.53 8.56
C GLY A 43 -0.72 2.82 8.05
N VAL A 44 -1.07 3.97 8.63
CA VAL A 44 -0.49 5.29 8.24
C VAL A 44 1.04 5.31 8.39
N ASN A 45 1.59 4.48 9.29
CA ASN A 45 3.03 4.39 9.51
C ASN A 45 3.80 3.86 8.28
N ALA A 46 3.12 3.17 7.36
CA ALA A 46 3.71 2.74 6.09
C ALA A 46 4.20 3.94 5.23
N LEU A 47 3.62 5.13 5.43
CA LEU A 47 3.91 6.33 4.65
C LEU A 47 5.03 7.20 5.23
N VAL A 48 5.62 6.81 6.36
CA VAL A 48 6.75 7.53 6.96
C VAL A 48 7.95 7.53 6.01
N LYS A 49 8.60 8.68 5.84
CA LYS A 49 9.75 8.84 4.94
C LYS A 49 11.02 8.31 5.57
N ASN A 50 11.96 7.88 4.71
CA ASN A 50 13.31 7.44 5.09
C ASN A 50 13.35 6.25 6.08
N GLN A 51 12.36 5.35 5.98
CA GLN A 51 12.37 4.11 6.76
C GLN A 51 13.50 3.19 6.28
N GLN A 52 14.13 2.48 7.22
CA GLN A 52 15.23 1.54 6.96
C GLN A 52 14.90 0.14 7.52
N PRO A 53 13.84 -0.53 7.02
CA PRO A 53 13.44 -1.85 7.48
C PRO A 53 14.55 -2.91 7.28
N GLU A 54 15.46 -2.69 6.34
CA GLU A 54 16.59 -3.57 6.06
C GLU A 54 17.57 -3.68 7.24
N ALA A 55 17.66 -2.65 8.09
CA ALA A 55 18.46 -2.69 9.31
C ALA A 55 17.96 -3.78 10.30
N LEU A 56 16.70 -4.19 10.16
CA LEU A 56 16.06 -5.27 10.92
C LEU A 56 15.85 -6.54 10.07
N GLN A 57 16.48 -6.64 8.89
CA GLN A 57 16.29 -7.73 7.93
C GLN A 57 14.84 -7.86 7.43
N LEU A 58 14.08 -6.77 7.48
CA LEU A 58 12.71 -6.73 6.97
C LEU A 58 12.69 -6.21 5.52
N LYS A 59 11.70 -6.66 4.76
CA LYS A 59 11.53 -6.24 3.37
C LYS A 59 11.09 -4.77 3.29
N ASN A 60 11.69 -4.02 2.37
CA ASN A 60 11.32 -2.64 2.13
C ASN A 60 10.17 -2.53 1.12
N ILE A 61 9.05 -1.98 1.58
CA ILE A 61 7.84 -1.78 0.78
C ILE A 61 7.77 -0.39 0.13
N THR A 62 8.65 0.53 0.49
CA THR A 62 8.71 1.90 -0.06
C THR A 62 8.77 1.92 -1.59
N PRO A 63 9.53 1.03 -2.27
CA PRO A 63 9.54 0.97 -3.72
C PRO A 63 8.15 0.65 -4.34
N ILE A 64 7.35 -0.18 -3.67
CA ILE A 64 5.99 -0.53 -4.14
C ILE A 64 5.08 0.70 -4.03
N LEU A 65 5.14 1.41 -2.90
CA LEU A 65 4.37 2.64 -2.68
C LEU A 65 4.68 3.71 -3.74
N ASN A 66 5.96 3.89 -4.07
CA ASN A 66 6.39 4.84 -5.10
C ASN A 66 5.97 4.42 -6.52
N ALA A 67 5.73 3.14 -6.74
CA ALA A 67 5.33 2.62 -8.05
C ALA A 67 3.81 2.65 -8.28
N LEU A 68 2.98 2.89 -7.26
CA LEU A 68 1.51 2.86 -7.36
C LEU A 68 0.97 3.72 -8.52
N GLU A 69 1.53 4.90 -8.72
CA GLU A 69 1.12 5.81 -9.80
C GLU A 69 1.39 5.23 -11.20
N ILE A 70 2.46 4.44 -11.35
CA ILE A 70 2.81 3.75 -12.61
C ILE A 70 1.72 2.72 -12.97
N TYR A 71 1.04 2.15 -11.97
CA TYR A 71 -0.04 1.19 -12.13
C TYR A 71 -1.44 1.84 -12.18
N ASP A 72 -1.53 3.15 -12.43
CA ASP A 72 -2.78 3.94 -12.44
C ASP A 72 -3.55 3.94 -11.11
N ILE A 73 -2.87 3.61 -10.00
CA ILE A 73 -3.43 3.72 -8.64
C ILE A 73 -3.16 5.12 -8.11
N LYS A 74 -4.07 6.05 -8.41
CA LYS A 74 -3.93 7.48 -8.08
C LYS A 74 -4.69 7.91 -6.82
N GLU A 75 -5.73 7.17 -6.43
CA GLU A 75 -6.54 7.48 -5.26
C GLU A 75 -5.94 6.83 -4.01
N VAL A 76 -4.95 7.51 -3.42
CA VAL A 76 -4.35 7.15 -2.14
C VAL A 76 -4.84 8.13 -1.07
N LEU A 77 -5.59 7.61 -0.10
CA LEU A 77 -6.20 8.34 0.99
C LEU A 77 -5.49 8.01 2.31
N VAL A 78 -5.43 8.99 3.21
CA VAL A 78 -4.87 8.83 4.55
C VAL A 78 -5.88 9.39 5.53
N GLU A 79 -6.19 8.61 6.55
CA GLU A 79 -7.00 9.07 7.68
C GLU A 79 -6.34 10.30 8.33
N LYS A 80 -7.17 11.30 8.62
CA LYS A 80 -6.76 12.49 9.37
C LYS A 80 -7.58 12.56 10.65
N GLU A 81 -6.89 12.57 11.78
CA GLU A 81 -7.48 12.87 13.10
C GLU A 81 -7.86 14.35 13.25
#